data_AF-A0A520H3F8-F1
#
_entry.id   AF-A0A520H3F8-F1
#
_cell.length_a   1.000
_cell.length_b   1.000
_cell.length_c   1.000
_cell.angle_alpha   90.00
_cell.angle_beta   90.00
_cell.angle_gamma   90.00
#
_symmetry.space_group_name_H-M   'P 1'
#
loop_
_entity.id
_entity.type
_entity.pdbx_description
1 polymer ?
#
loop_
_entity_poly.entity_id
_entity_poly.type
_entity_poly.pdbx_seq_one_letter_code
_entity_poly.pdbx_strand_id
1 'polypeptide(L)'
;MRHNLAMHMLGATAPGIDRLAVEIHTQACARTRFRSKEISRAGGLFDTLAGYREPVLMLWGEHDVTADPAALAAQHRDLDARRRIEVVADAGHWVQYEQAADVNTRLRTWLDPRLET
;
A
#
# COMPACT_ATOMS: atom_id res chain seq x y z
N MET A 1 -5.63 18.56 -7.41
CA MET A 1 -5.80 17.20 -6.85
C MET A 1 -5.79 16.12 -7.92
N ARG A 2 -6.55 16.22 -9.01
CA ARG A 2 -6.50 15.25 -10.13
C ARG A 2 -5.08 14.92 -10.62
N HIS A 3 -4.25 15.94 -10.83
CA HIS A 3 -2.85 15.74 -11.23
C HIS A 3 -2.06 14.92 -10.20
N ASN A 4 -2.13 15.26 -8.91
CA ASN A 4 -1.43 14.50 -7.86
C ASN A 4 -1.88 13.04 -7.78
N LEU A 5 -3.18 12.79 -7.95
CA LEU A 5 -3.72 11.44 -8.02
C LEU A 5 -3.10 10.65 -9.18
N ALA A 6 -3.07 11.25 -10.38
CA ALA A 6 -2.48 10.65 -11.58
C ALA A 6 -0.97 10.38 -11.44
N MET A 7 -0.26 11.27 -10.76
CA MET A 7 1.20 11.21 -10.65
C MET A 7 1.69 10.29 -9.54
N HIS A 8 0.92 10.12 -8.46
CA HIS A 8 1.45 9.53 -7.23
C HIS A 8 0.53 8.52 -6.55
N MET A 9 -0.79 8.57 -6.78
CA MET A 9 -1.72 7.77 -5.99
C MET A 9 -2.29 6.58 -6.76
N LEU A 10 -2.61 6.73 -8.05
CA LEU A 10 -3.34 5.73 -8.82
C LEU A 10 -2.47 5.14 -9.93
N GLY A 11 -2.61 3.83 -10.17
CA GLY A 11 -2.00 3.12 -11.29
C GLY A 11 -2.58 3.64 -12.60
N ALA A 12 -1.72 4.15 -13.48
CA ALA A 12 -2.12 5.08 -14.53
C ALA A 12 -3.15 4.51 -15.54
N THR A 13 -4.42 4.89 -15.38
CA THR A 13 -5.37 5.13 -16.50
C THR A 13 -6.25 6.36 -16.22
N ALA A 14 -6.34 7.29 -17.18
CA ALA A 14 -7.11 8.54 -17.04
C ALA A 14 -8.62 8.36 -16.71
N PRO A 15 -9.33 7.30 -17.16
CA PRO A 15 -10.69 7.02 -16.73
C PRO A 15 -10.83 6.64 -15.24
N GLY A 16 -9.76 6.21 -14.59
CA GLY A 16 -9.78 5.74 -13.20
C GLY A 16 -9.85 6.85 -12.14
N ILE A 17 -9.61 8.11 -12.51
CA ILE A 17 -9.69 9.24 -11.57
C ILE A 17 -11.10 9.82 -11.55
N ASP A 18 -12.01 9.12 -10.87
CA ASP A 18 -13.39 9.56 -10.72
C ASP A 18 -13.53 10.77 -9.76
N ARG A 19 -14.77 11.26 -9.59
CA ARG A 19 -15.06 12.39 -8.70
C ARG A 19 -14.86 12.05 -7.22
N LEU A 20 -15.14 10.81 -6.83
CA LEU A 20 -15.03 10.35 -5.45
C LEU A 20 -13.57 10.27 -5.00
N ALA A 21 -12.67 9.75 -5.84
CA ALA A 21 -11.22 9.73 -5.60
C ALA A 21 -10.68 11.14 -5.33
N VAL A 22 -11.11 12.11 -6.16
CA VAL A 22 -10.72 13.52 -6.02
C VAL A 22 -11.23 14.10 -4.70
N GLU A 23 -12.49 13.84 -4.34
CA GLU A 23 -13.07 14.34 -3.08
C GLU A 23 -12.33 13.78 -1.86
N ILE A 24 -12.19 12.45 -1.78
CA ILE A 24 -11.54 11.80 -0.64
C ILE A 24 -10.09 12.30 -0.50
N HIS A 25 -9.32 12.35 -1.59
CA HIS A 25 -7.94 12.80 -1.53
C HIS A 25 -7.84 14.29 -1.14
N THR A 26 -8.76 15.13 -1.63
CA THR A 26 -8.82 16.55 -1.25
C THR A 26 -9.07 16.70 0.25
N GLN A 27 -10.03 15.96 0.81
CA GLN A 27 -10.33 15.99 2.24
C GLN A 27 -9.14 15.47 3.07
N ALA A 28 -8.49 14.39 2.64
CA ALA A 28 -7.32 13.83 3.30
C ALA A 28 -6.17 14.86 3.36
N CYS A 29 -5.85 15.52 2.23
CA CYS A 29 -4.83 16.57 2.18
C CYS A 29 -5.19 17.77 3.08
N ALA A 30 -6.42 18.27 3.00
CA ALA A 30 -6.86 19.43 3.79
C ALA A 30 -6.84 19.16 5.31
N ARG A 31 -7.05 17.90 5.72
CA ARG A 31 -7.09 17.48 7.13
C ARG A 31 -5.78 16.88 7.63
N THR A 32 -4.74 16.84 6.80
CA THR A 32 -3.44 16.28 7.18
C THR A 32 -2.83 17.09 8.33
N ARG A 33 -2.60 16.44 9.48
CA ARG A 33 -1.95 17.03 10.67
C ARG A 33 -0.51 16.55 10.86
N PHE A 34 -0.10 15.53 10.10
CA PHE A 34 1.18 14.86 10.25
C PHE A 34 2.04 15.08 9.01
N ARG A 35 3.26 15.61 9.19
CA ARG A 35 4.21 15.86 8.11
C ARG A 35 5.07 14.61 7.86
N SER A 36 4.52 13.65 7.11
CA SER A 36 5.14 12.34 6.91
C SER A 36 6.39 12.33 6.03
N LYS A 37 6.64 13.37 5.22
CA LYS A 37 7.70 13.37 4.18
C LYS A 37 9.11 13.11 4.73
N GLU A 38 9.45 13.65 5.89
CA GLU A 38 10.77 13.44 6.52
C GLU A 38 10.92 11.98 6.98
N ILE A 39 9.85 11.41 7.53
CA ILE A 39 9.81 10.04 8.05
C ILE A 39 9.84 9.02 6.92
N SER A 40 9.03 9.21 5.87
CA SER A 40 9.04 8.34 4.70
C SER A 40 10.41 8.29 4.01
N ARG A 41 11.18 9.38 4.07
CA ARG A 41 12.53 9.44 3.50
C ARG A 41 13.62 8.91 4.44
N ALA A 42 13.36 8.83 5.73
CA ALA A 42 14.32 8.33 6.71
C ALA A 42 14.54 6.81 6.58
N GLY A 43 13.59 6.07 5.99
CA GLY A 43 13.68 4.62 5.85
C GLY A 43 13.53 3.88 7.19
N GLY A 44 14.14 2.71 7.32
CA GLY A 44 14.20 1.96 8.58
C GLY A 44 12.95 1.16 8.96
N LEU A 45 11.97 1.05 8.05
CA LEU A 45 10.76 0.25 8.29
C LEU A 45 11.13 -1.20 8.65
N PHE A 46 11.98 -1.85 7.86
CA PHE A 46 12.34 -3.25 8.09
C PHE A 46 13.23 -3.45 9.30
N ASP A 47 14.12 -2.50 9.61
CA ASP A 47 14.90 -2.52 10.86
C ASP A 47 13.96 -2.47 12.08
N THR A 48 12.92 -1.64 12.01
CA THR A 48 11.89 -1.56 13.04
C THR A 48 11.10 -2.87 13.13
N LEU A 49 10.72 -3.44 11.98
CA LEU A 49 9.99 -4.71 11.91
C LEU A 49 10.83 -5.92 12.36
N ALA A 50 12.17 -5.83 12.33
CA ALA A 50 13.04 -6.91 12.82
C ALA A 50 12.78 -7.21 14.30
N GLY A 51 12.49 -6.18 15.11
CA GLY A 51 12.11 -6.32 16.52
C GLY A 51 10.65 -6.70 16.77
N TYR A 52 9.77 -6.54 15.76
CA TYR A 52 8.35 -6.82 15.88
C TYR A 52 8.05 -8.31 15.64
N ARG A 53 7.39 -8.95 16.60
CA ARG A 53 7.23 -10.42 16.64
C ARG A 53 5.86 -10.93 16.23
N GLU A 54 4.88 -10.05 16.05
CA GLU A 54 3.55 -10.48 15.58
C GLU A 54 3.51 -10.59 14.05
N PRO A 55 2.51 -11.30 13.49
CA PRO A 55 2.31 -11.35 12.05
C PRO A 55 2.16 -9.96 11.43
N VAL A 56 2.71 -9.78 10.23
CA VAL A 56 2.60 -8.55 9.46
C VAL A 56 2.25 -8.89 8.02
N LEU A 57 1.14 -8.33 7.55
CA LEU A 57 0.83 -8.28 6.13
C LEU A 57 1.23 -6.92 5.56
N MET A 58 1.94 -6.94 4.44
CA MET A 58 2.29 -5.75 3.69
C MET A 58 1.80 -5.92 2.24
N LEU A 59 0.92 -5.02 1.82
CA LEU A 59 0.29 -5.03 0.49
C LEU A 59 0.72 -3.80 -0.28
N TRP A 60 1.20 -4.00 -1.50
CA TRP A 60 1.51 -2.92 -2.45
C TRP A 60 0.80 -3.11 -3.77
N GLY A 61 0.46 -2.02 -4.45
CA GLY A 61 0.08 -2.07 -5.85
C GLY A 61 1.31 -2.29 -6.74
N GLU A 62 1.15 -3.08 -7.79
CA GLU A 62 2.18 -3.38 -8.79
C GLU A 62 2.80 -2.13 -9.43
N HIS A 63 2.02 -1.06 -9.55
CA HIS A 63 2.39 0.20 -10.20
C HIS A 63 2.60 1.32 -9.19
N ASP A 64 2.83 1.01 -7.91
CA ASP A 64 3.17 2.03 -6.92
C ASP A 64 4.48 2.75 -7.34
N VAL A 65 4.41 4.06 -7.54
CA VAL A 65 5.55 4.90 -7.95
C VAL A 65 6.32 5.47 -6.76
N THR A 66 5.82 5.27 -5.55
CA THR A 66 6.41 5.76 -4.30
C THR A 66 7.26 4.70 -3.59
N ALA A 67 7.18 3.45 -4.04
CA ALA A 67 7.93 2.31 -3.57
C ALA A 67 8.35 1.43 -4.77
N ASP A 68 9.30 0.51 -4.58
CA ASP A 68 9.59 -0.54 -5.55
C ASP A 68 9.21 -1.90 -4.91
N PRO A 69 7.98 -2.39 -5.15
CA PRO A 69 7.50 -3.62 -4.51
C PRO A 69 8.36 -4.84 -4.83
N ALA A 70 8.96 -4.89 -6.03
CA ALA A 70 9.81 -6.00 -6.45
C ALA A 70 11.15 -5.97 -5.72
N ALA A 71 11.78 -4.79 -5.60
CA ALA A 71 12.99 -4.64 -4.81
C ALA A 71 12.72 -4.91 -3.31
N LEU A 72 11.59 -4.44 -2.79
CA LEU A 72 11.17 -4.69 -1.41
C LEU A 72 11.01 -6.19 -1.14
N ALA A 73 10.27 -6.91 -1.99
CA ALA A 73 10.13 -8.35 -1.86
C ALA A 73 11.49 -9.08 -1.97
N ALA A 74 12.36 -8.64 -2.87
CA ALA A 74 13.68 -9.23 -3.10
C ALA A 74 14.66 -9.03 -1.93
N GLN A 75 14.70 -7.83 -1.35
CA GLN A 75 15.54 -7.49 -0.19
C GLN A 75 15.11 -8.24 1.09
N HIS A 76 13.91 -8.80 1.07
CA HIS A 76 13.26 -9.37 2.22
C HIS A 76 12.78 -10.80 1.96
N ARG A 77 13.42 -11.52 1.02
CA ARG A 77 13.14 -12.94 0.75
C ARG A 77 13.40 -13.86 1.96
N ASP A 78 14.34 -13.47 2.83
CA ASP A 78 14.65 -14.19 4.07
C ASP A 78 13.80 -13.69 5.25
N LEU A 79 12.70 -12.98 4.98
CA LEU A 79 11.78 -12.61 6.03
C LEU A 79 11.28 -13.86 6.75
N ASP A 80 11.29 -13.75 8.07
CA ASP A 80 10.54 -14.62 8.96
C ASP A 80 9.13 -14.87 8.40
N ALA A 81 8.69 -16.13 8.44
CA ALA A 81 7.40 -16.58 7.94
C ALA A 81 6.19 -15.80 8.46
N ARG A 82 6.35 -15.03 9.55
CA ARG A 82 5.35 -14.09 10.08
C ARG A 82 5.11 -12.86 9.21
N ARG A 83 5.97 -12.58 8.22
CA ARG A 83 5.85 -11.41 7.35
C ARG A 83 5.46 -11.85 5.96
N ARG A 84 4.31 -11.37 5.52
CA ARG A 84 3.75 -11.66 4.22
C ARG A 84 3.80 -10.37 3.39
N ILE A 85 4.61 -10.38 2.34
CA ILE A 85 4.66 -9.32 1.34
C ILE A 85 3.86 -9.80 0.15
N GLU A 86 2.87 -9.01 -0.28
CA GLU A 86 2.12 -9.30 -1.49
C GLU A 86 2.01 -8.07 -2.38
N VAL A 87 2.03 -8.33 -3.68
CA VAL A 87 1.76 -7.34 -4.72
C VAL A 87 0.37 -7.59 -5.28
N VAL A 88 -0.40 -6.52 -5.40
CA VAL A 88 -1.75 -6.49 -5.98
C VAL A 88 -1.61 -5.96 -7.41
N ALA A 89 -2.01 -6.78 -8.37
CA ALA A 89 -1.97 -6.43 -9.78
C ALA A 89 -2.92 -5.27 -10.11
N ASP A 90 -2.61 -4.53 -11.17
CA ASP A 90 -3.45 -3.44 -11.71
C ASP A 90 -3.77 -2.33 -10.68
N ALA A 91 -2.86 -2.07 -9.73
CA ALA A 91 -3.00 -1.02 -8.72
C ALA A 91 -1.72 -0.19 -8.57
N GLY A 92 -1.89 1.10 -8.28
CA GLY A 92 -0.83 1.99 -7.86
C GLY A 92 -0.71 2.09 -6.33
N HIS A 93 -0.32 3.27 -5.85
CA HIS A 93 -0.05 3.49 -4.42
C HIS A 93 -1.31 3.37 -3.54
N TRP A 94 -2.47 3.77 -4.06
CA TRP A 94 -3.75 3.71 -3.34
C TRP A 94 -4.49 2.40 -3.62
N VAL A 95 -3.81 1.29 -3.33
CA VAL A 95 -4.28 -0.08 -3.59
C VAL A 95 -5.67 -0.37 -3.02
N GLN A 96 -6.03 0.23 -1.88
CA GLN A 96 -7.36 0.04 -1.27
C GLN A 96 -8.48 0.68 -2.10
N TYR A 97 -8.19 1.76 -2.82
CA TYR A 97 -9.17 2.42 -3.68
C TYR A 97 -9.33 1.67 -5.00
N GLU A 98 -8.21 1.29 -5.61
CA GLU A 98 -8.20 0.68 -6.95
C GLU A 98 -8.67 -0.76 -6.92
N GLN A 99 -8.22 -1.55 -5.94
CA GLN A 99 -8.47 -2.99 -5.88
C GLN A 99 -9.15 -3.38 -4.57
N ALA A 100 -10.19 -2.63 -4.18
CA ALA A 100 -10.87 -2.79 -2.90
C ALA A 100 -11.34 -4.22 -2.61
N ALA A 101 -11.87 -4.94 -3.61
CA ALA A 101 -12.34 -6.31 -3.44
C ALA A 101 -11.21 -7.30 -3.14
N ASP A 102 -10.10 -7.20 -3.87
CA ASP A 102 -8.92 -8.05 -3.67
C ASP A 102 -8.26 -7.74 -2.31
N VAL A 103 -8.05 -6.45 -2.01
CA VAL A 103 -7.52 -6.00 -0.71
C VAL A 103 -8.39 -6.50 0.45
N ASN A 104 -9.71 -6.34 0.36
CA ASN A 104 -10.62 -6.81 1.41
C ASN A 104 -10.57 -8.32 1.60
N THR A 105 -10.40 -9.08 0.51
CA THR A 105 -10.27 -10.54 0.57
C THR A 105 -8.97 -10.93 1.29
N ARG A 106 -7.83 -10.37 0.88
CA ARG A 106 -6.52 -10.62 1.51
C ARG A 106 -6.50 -10.21 2.98
N LEU A 107 -7.07 -9.05 3.32
CA LEU A 107 -7.19 -8.59 4.71
C LEU A 107 -8.06 -9.53 5.55
N ARG A 108 -9.20 -9.99 5.04
CA ARG A 108 -10.07 -10.94 5.76
C ARG A 108 -9.35 -12.27 6.01
N THR A 109 -8.69 -12.80 4.99
CA THR A 109 -7.90 -14.03 5.12
C THR A 109 -6.77 -13.87 6.13
N TRP A 110 -6.08 -12.74 6.13
CA TRP A 110 -5.00 -12.48 7.10
C TRP A 110 -5.51 -12.27 8.53
N LEU A 111 -6.63 -11.55 8.71
CA LEU A 111 -7.25 -11.32 10.03
C LEU A 111 -7.92 -12.57 10.58
N ASP A 112 -8.42 -13.46 9.72
CA ASP A 112 -8.99 -14.75 10.08
C ASP A 112 -8.34 -15.87 9.23
N PRO A 113 -7.19 -16.42 9.66
CA PRO A 113 -6.45 -17.44 8.92
C PRO A 113 -7.25 -18.72 8.61
N ARG A 114 -8.39 -18.94 9.28
CA ARG A 114 -9.28 -20.07 8.98
C ARG A 114 -9.94 -19.96 7.61
N LEU A 115 -9.83 -18.81 6.94
CA LEU A 115 -10.37 -18.55 5.61
C LEU A 115 -9.41 -18.91 4.46
N GLU A 116 -8.22 -19.48 4.75
CA GLU A 116 -7.23 -19.92 3.73
C GLU A 116 -7.59 -21.22 2.96
N THR A 117 -8.83 -21.70 3.09
CA THR A 117 -9.35 -22.93 2.47
C THR A 117 -9.43 -22.92 0.94
#